data_AF-A0A978W4F7-F1
#
_entry.id   AF-A0A978W4F7-F1
#
_cell.length_a   1.000
_cell.length_b   1.000
_cell.length_c   1.000
_cell.angle_alpha   90.00
_cell.angle_beta   90.00
_cell.angle_gamma   90.00
#
_symmetry.space_group_name_H-M   'P 1'
#
loop_
_entity.id
_entity.type
_entity.pdbx_description
1 polymer ?
#
loop_
_entity_poly.entity_id
_entity_poly.type
_entity_poly.pdbx_seq_one_letter_code
_entity_poly.pdbx_strand_id
1 'polypeptide(L)'
;MANSAFLLYPLLFAAFVLNCHGSQEERKLHIVYMGERPEGELSVASTHHSMLANVLGSASSARESLVYSYGRSINGFAARLSDKEVEKLSETEYKRKIKGLSINSFELSGTTYPLIWGGDAANFSAGSNREISRYCLTGSMNSIKVAGKIVFCETLWDGSGILLANGVGTIMADSSVTDYAFSYPLPATLISSEDGQRVLEYIRTTENPTATILFGETWEDYMAPYVVSFSSRGPNPITPDILKVTKSRTIYTELGRGWNLNYPSFQLGVEDGQSIDAVFNRTVTNVGSPNSTYTLFAYFPSTVTVYVEPSTLSFSAIGEKQSFTVTVKGSPITQQSIASGAITWKDGVHSVRSPIVIYNILPGTIYSSYSTPEKKPNFKGSTIYHKNGILGHN
;
A
#
# COMPACT_ATOMS: atom_id res chain seq x y z
N MET A 1 38.35 89.31 -30.11
CA MET A 1 38.12 89.76 -28.72
C MET A 1 37.04 88.87 -28.12
N ALA A 2 37.39 88.18 -27.04
CA ALA A 2 36.58 87.65 -25.92
C ALA A 2 35.25 86.89 -26.15
N ASN A 3 35.20 85.73 -25.48
CA ASN A 3 34.10 85.03 -24.78
C ASN A 3 33.15 84.14 -25.61
N SER A 4 33.26 82.81 -25.52
CA SER A 4 32.79 81.87 -24.46
C SER A 4 31.28 81.65 -24.52
N ALA A 5 30.68 80.44 -24.48
CA ALA A 5 31.14 79.10 -24.11
C ALA A 5 30.01 78.05 -24.34
N PHE A 6 30.40 76.82 -24.74
CA PHE A 6 29.87 75.46 -24.41
C PHE A 6 28.36 75.11 -24.62
N LEU A 7 27.94 73.94 -25.11
CA LEU A 7 28.18 72.53 -24.68
C LEU A 7 27.86 71.56 -25.87
N LEU A 8 28.70 70.58 -26.29
CA LEU A 8 28.81 69.13 -25.91
C LEU A 8 27.46 68.35 -26.00
N TYR A 9 27.27 67.13 -26.55
CA TYR A 9 28.04 66.00 -27.15
C TYR A 9 27.01 65.02 -27.84
N PRO A 10 27.43 63.94 -28.56
CA PRO A 10 26.70 63.30 -29.68
C PRO A 10 26.13 61.87 -29.44
N LEU A 11 25.52 61.32 -30.51
CA LEU A 11 25.38 59.90 -30.90
C LEU A 11 24.70 58.92 -29.92
N LEU A 12 23.39 58.71 -30.12
CA LEU A 12 22.64 57.58 -29.56
C LEU A 12 22.86 56.32 -30.42
N PHE A 13 23.53 55.32 -29.83
CA PHE A 13 23.60 53.94 -30.32
C PHE A 13 22.29 53.21 -29.96
N ALA A 14 21.65 52.59 -30.95
CA ALA A 14 20.43 51.81 -30.78
C ALA A 14 20.73 50.48 -30.05
N ALA A 15 20.05 50.24 -28.92
CA ALA A 15 19.90 48.92 -28.33
C ALA A 15 18.42 48.51 -28.44
N PHE A 16 18.15 47.62 -29.39
CA PHE A 16 16.86 46.98 -29.61
C PHE A 16 16.65 45.96 -28.48
N VAL A 17 16.07 46.38 -27.35
CA VAL A 17 15.58 45.45 -26.33
C VAL A 17 14.21 44.96 -26.80
N LEU A 18 14.16 43.72 -27.28
CA LEU A 18 12.91 42.98 -27.38
C LEU A 18 12.28 42.92 -25.98
N ASN A 19 11.28 43.74 -25.74
CA ASN A 19 10.33 43.55 -24.65
C ASN A 19 9.54 42.26 -24.93
N CYS A 20 10.08 41.13 -24.46
CA CYS A 20 9.30 39.91 -24.29
C CYS A 20 8.41 40.12 -23.05
N HIS A 21 7.29 40.81 -23.21
CA HIS A 21 6.20 40.81 -22.22
C HIS A 21 5.43 39.49 -22.36
N GLY A 22 6.07 38.39 -21.96
CA GLY A 22 5.34 37.22 -21.54
C GLY A 22 4.83 37.51 -20.13
N SER A 23 3.56 37.84 -19.97
CA SER A 23 2.92 37.89 -18.66
C SER A 23 2.86 36.47 -18.09
N GLN A 24 3.97 35.98 -17.53
CA GLN A 24 3.95 34.84 -16.64
C GLN A 24 3.22 35.28 -15.39
N GLU A 25 1.99 34.77 -15.23
CA GLU A 25 1.15 34.98 -14.07
C GLU A 25 1.96 34.54 -12.82
N GLU A 26 2.26 35.50 -11.94
CA GLU A 26 3.19 35.30 -10.84
C GLU A 26 2.60 34.27 -9.85
N ARG A 27 3.30 33.13 -9.68
CA ARG A 27 2.89 32.10 -8.73
C ARG A 27 3.31 32.50 -7.31
N LYS A 28 2.33 32.65 -6.42
CA LYS A 28 2.54 32.99 -5.01
C LYS A 28 2.42 31.74 -4.14
N LEU A 29 3.10 31.76 -2.99
CA LEU A 29 2.99 30.69 -2.01
C LEU A 29 1.61 30.73 -1.34
N HIS A 30 0.86 29.64 -1.45
CA HIS A 30 -0.43 29.44 -0.81
C HIS A 30 -0.39 28.22 0.10
N ILE A 31 -1.14 28.28 1.21
CA ILE A 31 -1.38 27.13 2.09
C ILE A 31 -2.83 26.69 1.88
N VAL A 32 -3.00 25.48 1.37
CA VAL A 32 -4.31 24.84 1.21
C VAL A 32 -4.59 24.04 2.47
N TYR A 33 -5.55 24.49 3.26
CA TYR A 33 -5.99 23.80 4.48
C TYR A 33 -7.17 22.87 4.16
N MET A 34 -7.01 21.58 4.49
CA MET A 34 -7.97 20.52 4.16
C MET A 34 -8.60 19.88 5.41
N GLY A 35 -8.43 20.50 6.59
CA GLY A 35 -9.04 20.04 7.85
C GLY A 35 -8.12 19.14 8.69
N GLU A 36 -8.75 18.29 9.50
CA GLU A 36 -8.06 17.31 10.33
C GLU A 36 -7.46 16.18 9.50
N ARG A 37 -6.46 15.51 10.06
CA ARG A 37 -5.78 14.39 9.41
C ARG A 37 -6.78 13.25 9.17
N PRO A 38 -6.94 12.76 7.92
CA PRO A 38 -7.77 11.57 7.66
C PRO A 38 -7.15 10.34 8.35
N GLU A 39 -7.97 9.53 9.03
CA GLU A 39 -7.50 8.28 9.64
C GLU A 39 -7.44 7.20 8.54
N GLY A 40 -6.22 6.77 8.18
CA GLY A 40 -6.00 5.80 7.12
C GLY A 40 -4.53 5.71 6.72
N GLU A 41 -4.16 4.61 6.04
CA GLU A 41 -2.78 4.34 5.60
C GLU A 41 -2.41 4.99 4.25
N LEU A 42 -3.35 5.67 3.59
CA LEU A 42 -3.06 6.41 2.36
C LEU A 42 -2.09 7.57 2.65
N SER A 43 -1.03 7.66 1.86
CA SER A 43 -0.04 8.74 2.00
C SER A 43 -0.70 10.10 1.73
N VAL A 44 -0.90 10.90 2.77
CA VAL A 44 -1.42 12.27 2.68
C VAL A 44 -0.65 13.08 1.61
N ALA A 45 0.65 12.84 1.49
CA ALA A 45 1.49 13.49 0.48
C ALA A 45 1.18 13.07 -0.97
N SER A 46 0.82 11.80 -1.22
CA SER A 46 0.43 11.36 -2.57
C SER A 46 -0.92 11.96 -2.96
N THR A 47 -1.85 12.06 -2.01
CA THR A 47 -3.15 12.73 -2.21
C THR A 47 -2.95 14.19 -2.59
N HIS A 48 -2.09 14.93 -1.88
CA HIS A 48 -1.77 16.32 -2.21
C HIS A 48 -1.14 16.48 -3.59
N HIS A 49 -0.20 15.60 -3.93
CA HIS A 49 0.46 15.63 -5.23
C HIS A 49 -0.51 15.34 -6.38
N SER A 50 -1.38 14.34 -6.23
CA SER A 50 -2.44 14.04 -7.21
C SER A 50 -3.41 15.21 -7.38
N MET A 51 -3.78 15.87 -6.27
CA MET A 51 -4.67 17.05 -6.30
C MET A 51 -4.03 18.21 -7.08
N LEU A 52 -2.76 18.50 -6.81
CA LEU A 52 -1.98 19.50 -7.56
C LEU A 52 -1.84 19.13 -9.03
N ALA A 53 -1.59 17.86 -9.34
CA ALA A 53 -1.41 17.39 -10.71
C ALA A 53 -2.68 17.59 -11.56
N ASN A 54 -3.86 17.38 -10.98
CA ASN A 54 -5.13 17.61 -11.66
C ASN A 54 -5.38 19.09 -11.99
N VAL A 55 -4.96 20.00 -11.10
CA VAL A 55 -5.12 21.44 -11.34
C VAL A 55 -4.11 21.96 -12.35
N LEU A 56 -2.85 21.53 -12.20
CA LEU A 56 -1.70 21.97 -12.99
C LEU A 56 -1.55 21.21 -14.32
N GLY A 57 -2.32 20.13 -14.52
CA GLY A 57 -2.36 19.34 -15.75
C GLY A 57 -1.22 18.33 -15.92
N SER A 58 -0.29 18.22 -14.97
CA SER A 58 0.77 17.20 -14.99
C SER A 58 1.36 16.91 -13.60
N ALA A 59 1.87 15.69 -13.44
CA ALA A 59 2.59 15.28 -12.23
C ALA A 59 3.90 16.06 -12.03
N SER A 60 4.61 16.40 -13.10
CA SER A 60 5.84 17.20 -13.05
C SER A 60 5.58 18.62 -12.52
N SER A 61 4.54 19.29 -13.03
CA SER A 61 4.18 20.64 -12.58
C SER A 61 3.72 20.64 -11.13
N ALA A 62 3.04 19.59 -10.67
CA ALA A 62 2.70 19.39 -9.27
C ALA A 62 3.92 19.28 -8.38
N ARG A 63 4.93 18.50 -8.78
CA ARG A 63 6.17 18.35 -8.01
C ARG A 63 6.95 19.65 -7.90
N GLU A 64 7.01 20.43 -8.96
CA GLU A 64 7.72 21.72 -8.98
C GLU A 64 6.99 22.81 -8.18
N SER A 65 5.66 22.73 -8.13
CA SER A 65 4.83 23.71 -7.43
C SER A 65 4.65 23.38 -5.95
N LEU A 66 4.71 22.11 -5.55
CA LEU A 66 4.58 21.67 -4.16
C LEU A 66 5.80 22.09 -3.33
N VAL A 67 5.58 22.93 -2.31
CA VAL A 67 6.62 23.37 -1.38
C VAL A 67 6.68 22.44 -0.17
N TYR A 68 5.52 22.07 0.37
CA TYR A 68 5.45 21.20 1.55
C TYR A 68 4.10 20.51 1.66
N SER A 69 4.09 19.29 2.20
CA SER A 69 2.87 18.53 2.49
C SER A 69 2.71 18.35 3.99
N TYR A 70 1.68 18.95 4.58
CA TYR A 70 1.30 18.77 5.98
C TYR A 70 0.48 17.49 6.12
N GLY A 71 1.02 16.50 6.83
CA GLY A 71 0.30 15.23 7.10
C GLY A 71 0.46 14.68 8.52
N ARG A 72 1.03 15.47 9.44
CA ARG A 72 1.24 15.06 10.84
C ARG A 72 0.06 15.45 11.74
N SER A 73 -0.16 16.76 11.90
CA SER A 73 -1.16 17.33 12.83
C SER A 73 -2.36 17.95 12.13
N ILE A 74 -2.22 18.29 10.85
CA ILE A 74 -3.27 18.87 10.01
C ILE A 74 -3.14 18.27 8.62
N ASN A 75 -4.26 18.22 7.89
CA ASN A 75 -4.28 17.85 6.48
C ASN A 75 -4.20 19.12 5.62
N GLY A 76 -3.21 19.19 4.73
CA GLY A 76 -3.05 20.31 3.82
C GLY A 76 -1.67 20.37 3.19
N PHE A 77 -1.45 21.32 2.28
CA PHE A 77 -0.15 21.50 1.63
C PHE A 77 0.14 22.97 1.32
N ALA A 78 1.42 23.30 1.22
CA ALA A 78 1.90 24.57 0.74
C ALA A 78 2.39 24.40 -0.70
N ALA A 79 1.90 25.21 -1.63
CA ALA A 79 2.31 25.18 -3.03
C ALA A 79 2.36 26.60 -3.64
N ARG A 80 3.20 26.77 -4.65
CA ARG A 80 3.26 28.00 -5.45
C ARG A 80 2.24 27.91 -6.58
N LEU A 81 1.25 28.79 -6.55
CA LEU A 81 0.08 28.76 -7.43
C LEU A 81 -0.27 30.17 -7.90
N SER A 82 -0.80 30.28 -9.11
CA SER A 82 -1.44 31.49 -9.65
C SER A 82 -2.86 31.63 -9.13
N ASP A 83 -3.41 32.85 -9.18
CA ASP A 83 -4.76 33.13 -8.69
C ASP A 83 -5.83 32.27 -9.39
N LYS A 84 -5.67 31.98 -10.70
CA LYS A 84 -6.54 31.05 -11.45
C LYS A 84 -6.41 29.59 -11.02
N GLU A 85 -5.20 29.14 -10.68
CA GLU A 85 -4.98 27.77 -10.17
C GLU A 85 -5.59 27.61 -8.77
N VAL A 86 -5.55 28.67 -7.95
CA VAL A 86 -6.23 28.72 -6.64
C VAL A 86 -7.75 28.72 -6.80
N GLU A 87 -8.28 29.53 -7.71
CA GLU A 87 -9.71 29.54 -8.05
C GLU A 87 -10.14 28.15 -8.52
N LYS A 88 -9.40 27.52 -9.44
CA LYS A 88 -9.64 26.16 -9.90
C LYS A 88 -9.57 25.13 -8.76
N LEU A 89 -8.64 25.25 -7.81
CA LEU A 89 -8.60 24.40 -6.60
C LEU A 89 -9.84 24.60 -5.71
N SER A 90 -10.33 25.84 -5.60
CA SER A 90 -11.49 26.20 -4.77
C SER A 90 -12.83 25.82 -5.42
N GLU A 91 -12.91 25.90 -6.75
CA GLU A 91 -14.07 25.61 -7.59
C GLU A 91 -14.14 24.16 -8.02
N THR A 92 -13.02 23.43 -8.04
CA THR A 92 -13.06 22.00 -8.39
C THR A 92 -14.09 21.28 -7.52
N GLU A 93 -14.95 20.52 -8.20
CA GLU A 93 -15.88 19.47 -7.75
C GLU A 93 -15.34 18.47 -6.71
N TYR A 94 -14.14 18.68 -6.17
CA TYR A 94 -13.46 17.81 -5.22
C TYR A 94 -14.18 17.71 -3.86
N LYS A 95 -15.09 18.64 -3.55
CA LYS A 95 -16.01 18.49 -2.42
C LYS A 95 -17.13 17.46 -2.66
N ARG A 96 -17.35 17.01 -3.91
CA ARG A 96 -18.42 16.07 -4.29
C ARG A 96 -17.95 14.75 -4.92
N LYS A 97 -16.70 14.66 -5.37
CA LYS A 97 -16.11 13.42 -5.89
C LYS A 97 -15.30 12.72 -4.80
N ILE A 98 -15.79 11.55 -4.39
CA ILE A 98 -15.15 10.70 -3.39
C ILE A 98 -14.38 9.58 -4.12
N LYS A 99 -13.13 9.36 -3.72
CA LYS A 99 -12.36 8.23 -4.22
C LYS A 99 -12.70 7.01 -3.38
N GLY A 100 -13.16 5.94 -4.04
CA GLY A 100 -13.36 4.65 -3.41
C GLY A 100 -12.53 3.56 -4.07
N LEU A 101 -12.39 2.44 -3.38
CA LEU A 101 -11.58 1.31 -3.76
C LEU A 101 -12.47 0.12 -4.13
N SER A 102 -12.43 -0.30 -5.39
CA SER A 102 -13.21 -1.42 -5.90
C SER A 102 -12.77 -1.78 -7.32
N ILE A 103 -12.87 -3.05 -7.68
CA ILE A 103 -12.80 -3.51 -9.07
C ILE A 103 -14.22 -3.37 -9.64
N ASN A 104 -14.56 -2.17 -10.11
CA ASN A 104 -15.87 -1.87 -10.68
C ASN A 104 -15.81 -1.91 -12.22
N SER A 105 -16.32 -3.00 -12.81
CA SER A 105 -16.39 -3.17 -14.28
C SER A 105 -17.74 -2.77 -14.89
N PHE A 106 -18.66 -2.22 -14.09
CA PHE A 106 -19.97 -1.80 -14.58
C PHE A 106 -19.91 -0.40 -15.17
N GLU A 107 -20.32 -0.28 -16.43
CA GLU A 107 -20.42 1.00 -17.13
C GLU A 107 -21.82 1.58 -16.94
N LEU A 108 -21.96 2.49 -15.98
CA LEU A 108 -23.20 3.25 -15.79
C LEU A 108 -23.30 4.48 -16.70
N SER A 109 -22.32 4.72 -17.59
CA SER A 109 -22.30 5.88 -18.52
C SER A 109 -22.54 7.25 -17.86
N GLY A 110 -22.15 7.39 -16.58
CA GLY A 110 -22.42 8.62 -15.81
C GLY A 110 -23.86 8.80 -15.35
N THR A 111 -24.71 7.78 -15.48
CA THR A 111 -26.12 7.82 -15.08
C THR A 111 -26.23 7.99 -13.58
N THR A 112 -27.01 8.99 -13.20
CA THR A 112 -27.28 9.35 -11.82
C THR A 112 -28.49 8.60 -11.29
N TYR A 113 -28.38 7.99 -10.10
CA TYR A 113 -29.46 7.26 -9.45
C TYR A 113 -29.81 7.87 -8.09
N PRO A 114 -31.05 7.72 -7.60
CA PRO A 114 -31.39 8.11 -6.25
C PRO A 114 -30.53 7.37 -5.23
N LEU A 115 -30.10 8.07 -4.18
CA LEU A 115 -29.28 7.55 -3.11
C LEU A 115 -30.13 7.38 -1.85
N ILE A 116 -29.97 6.26 -1.14
CA ILE A 116 -30.64 6.01 0.14
C ILE A 116 -29.67 5.42 1.15
N TRP A 117 -29.77 5.80 2.42
CA TRP A 117 -29.03 5.15 3.49
C TRP A 117 -29.76 3.89 3.96
N GLY A 118 -29.02 2.79 4.15
CA GLY A 118 -29.59 1.47 4.45
C GLY A 118 -30.52 1.43 5.66
N GLY A 119 -30.25 2.22 6.69
CA GLY A 119 -31.12 2.28 7.87
C GLY A 119 -32.50 2.87 7.59
N ASP A 120 -32.64 3.81 6.65
CA ASP A 120 -33.95 4.37 6.27
C ASP A 120 -34.74 3.42 5.34
N ALA A 121 -34.04 2.42 4.78
CA ALA A 121 -34.58 1.34 4.00
C ALA A 121 -34.95 0.10 4.84
N ALA A 122 -35.05 0.19 6.17
CA ALA A 122 -35.27 -0.98 7.03
C ALA A 122 -36.54 -1.80 6.71
N ASN A 123 -36.39 -3.12 6.72
CA ASN A 123 -37.48 -4.08 6.54
C ASN A 123 -38.14 -4.45 7.88
N PHE A 124 -38.97 -3.54 8.39
CA PHE A 124 -39.69 -3.77 9.66
C PHE A 124 -40.58 -5.02 9.63
N SER A 125 -41.15 -5.37 8.47
CA SER A 125 -41.98 -6.58 8.31
C SER A 125 -41.21 -7.88 8.49
N ALA A 126 -39.89 -7.87 8.29
CA ALA A 126 -39.00 -9.01 8.52
C ALA A 126 -38.31 -8.97 9.90
N GLY A 127 -38.77 -8.10 10.81
CA GLY A 127 -38.18 -7.94 12.14
C GLY A 127 -36.85 -7.16 12.15
N SER A 128 -36.52 -6.48 11.05
CA SER A 128 -35.35 -5.59 11.00
C SER A 128 -35.66 -4.19 11.53
N ASN A 129 -34.63 -3.39 11.78
CA ASN A 129 -34.73 -2.03 12.27
C ASN A 129 -33.62 -1.16 11.67
N ARG A 130 -33.65 0.14 11.99
CA ARG A 130 -32.73 1.13 11.43
C ARG A 130 -31.27 0.82 11.79
N GLU A 131 -31.03 0.29 12.98
CA GLU A 131 -29.71 -0.03 13.54
C GLU A 131 -29.07 -1.25 12.86
N ILE A 132 -29.87 -2.19 12.38
CA ILE A 132 -29.41 -3.38 11.64
C ILE A 132 -29.28 -3.05 10.15
N SER A 133 -30.28 -2.40 9.56
CA SER A 133 -30.33 -2.16 8.12
C SER A 133 -29.28 -1.17 7.63
N ARG A 134 -28.68 -0.36 8.53
CA ARG A 134 -27.51 0.48 8.20
C ARG A 134 -26.31 -0.32 7.67
N TYR A 135 -26.21 -1.60 8.01
CA TYR A 135 -25.17 -2.51 7.51
C TYR A 135 -25.56 -3.21 6.21
N CYS A 136 -26.78 -3.00 5.70
CA CYS A 136 -27.27 -3.57 4.44
C CYS A 136 -27.18 -5.09 4.35
N LEU A 137 -27.30 -5.79 5.48
CA LEU A 137 -27.30 -7.25 5.54
C LEU A 137 -28.42 -7.85 4.68
N THR A 138 -28.18 -9.04 4.15
CA THR A 138 -29.18 -9.76 3.35
C THR A 138 -30.49 -9.93 4.11
N GLY A 139 -31.60 -9.49 3.49
CA GLY A 139 -32.95 -9.53 4.08
C GLY A 139 -33.29 -8.38 5.05
N SER A 140 -32.31 -7.54 5.44
CA SER A 140 -32.53 -6.43 6.38
C SER A 140 -33.23 -5.21 5.77
N MET A 141 -33.24 -5.09 4.43
CA MET A 141 -33.78 -3.93 3.72
C MET A 141 -35.08 -4.24 2.99
N ASN A 142 -35.96 -3.23 2.93
CA ASN A 142 -37.23 -3.30 2.24
C ASN A 142 -37.02 -3.08 0.73
N SER A 143 -37.37 -4.07 -0.08
CA SER A 143 -37.14 -4.05 -1.53
C SER A 143 -37.86 -2.91 -2.25
N ILE A 144 -39.04 -2.47 -1.79
CA ILE A 144 -39.77 -1.35 -2.39
C ILE A 144 -39.01 -0.03 -2.20
N LYS A 145 -38.36 0.14 -1.05
CA LYS A 145 -37.58 1.36 -0.75
C LYS A 145 -36.24 1.41 -1.50
N VAL A 146 -35.64 0.23 -1.75
CA VAL A 146 -34.31 0.06 -2.36
C VAL A 146 -34.36 -0.04 -3.89
N ALA A 147 -35.45 -0.56 -4.46
CA ALA A 147 -35.56 -0.80 -5.90
C ALA A 147 -35.20 0.44 -6.73
N GLY A 148 -34.26 0.27 -7.66
CA GLY A 148 -33.82 1.34 -8.56
C GLY A 148 -32.87 2.38 -7.93
N LYS A 149 -32.37 2.16 -6.72
CA LYS A 149 -31.52 3.12 -5.99
C LYS A 149 -30.13 2.59 -5.69
N ILE A 150 -29.19 3.52 -5.49
CA ILE A 150 -27.89 3.24 -4.87
C ILE A 150 -28.08 3.28 -3.36
N VAL A 151 -27.52 2.29 -2.66
CA VAL A 151 -27.64 2.18 -1.19
C VAL A 151 -26.30 2.47 -0.53
N PHE A 152 -26.29 3.43 0.41
CA PHE A 152 -25.15 3.69 1.29
C PHE A 152 -25.22 2.81 2.55
N CYS A 153 -24.12 2.11 2.83
CA CYS A 153 -23.98 1.11 3.89
C CYS A 153 -22.77 1.43 4.78
N GLU A 154 -22.92 1.34 6.10
CA GLU A 154 -21.89 1.70 7.08
C GLU A 154 -20.89 0.57 7.37
N THR A 155 -20.82 -0.44 6.50
CA THR A 155 -19.82 -1.51 6.60
C THR A 155 -19.56 -2.13 5.24
N LEU A 156 -18.38 -2.74 5.09
CA LEU A 156 -18.06 -3.61 3.96
C LEU A 156 -18.90 -4.89 4.02
N TRP A 157 -19.59 -5.20 2.92
CA TRP A 157 -20.28 -6.48 2.72
C TRP A 157 -20.14 -6.96 1.26
N ASP A 158 -20.80 -8.04 0.88
CA ASP A 158 -20.68 -8.66 -0.46
C ASP A 158 -21.61 -8.07 -1.53
N GLY A 159 -22.46 -7.09 -1.17
CA GLY A 159 -23.46 -6.47 -2.05
C GLY A 159 -24.71 -7.32 -2.32
N SER A 160 -24.77 -8.58 -1.87
CA SER A 160 -25.87 -9.50 -2.19
C SER A 160 -27.23 -9.02 -1.68
N GLY A 161 -27.27 -8.40 -0.49
CA GLY A 161 -28.49 -7.84 0.10
C GLY A 161 -29.12 -6.72 -0.74
N ILE A 162 -28.29 -5.89 -1.39
CA ILE A 162 -28.74 -4.80 -2.25
C ILE A 162 -29.28 -5.36 -3.57
N LEU A 163 -28.56 -6.32 -4.16
CA LEU A 163 -28.98 -6.98 -5.41
C LEU A 163 -30.35 -7.66 -5.26
N LEU A 164 -30.54 -8.43 -4.17
CA LEU A 164 -31.81 -9.11 -3.88
C LEU A 164 -32.96 -8.14 -3.59
N ALA A 165 -32.65 -6.92 -3.16
CA ALA A 165 -33.61 -5.85 -2.95
C ALA A 165 -33.87 -5.00 -4.21
N ASN A 166 -33.38 -5.43 -5.40
CA ASN A 166 -33.46 -4.72 -6.68
C ASN A 166 -32.76 -3.35 -6.69
N GLY A 167 -31.75 -3.15 -5.83
CA GLY A 167 -30.91 -1.97 -5.85
C GLY A 167 -29.96 -1.98 -7.06
N VAL A 168 -29.58 -0.79 -7.53
CA VAL A 168 -28.74 -0.62 -8.73
C VAL A 168 -27.25 -0.46 -8.40
N GLY A 169 -26.91 -0.16 -7.15
CA GLY A 169 -25.54 0.12 -6.75
C GLY A 169 -25.38 0.19 -5.23
N THR A 170 -24.15 0.14 -4.73
CA THR A 170 -23.88 0.34 -3.29
C THR A 170 -22.60 1.13 -3.02
N ILE A 171 -22.66 1.99 -2.01
CA ILE A 171 -21.50 2.69 -1.47
C ILE A 171 -21.30 2.14 -0.06
N MET A 172 -20.15 1.53 0.21
CA MET A 172 -19.84 0.96 1.51
C MET A 172 -18.77 1.83 2.17
N ALA A 173 -18.95 2.16 3.45
CA ALA A 173 -17.91 2.82 4.24
C ALA A 173 -17.39 1.86 5.31
N ASP A 174 -16.07 1.77 5.44
CA ASP A 174 -15.44 0.97 6.48
C ASP A 174 -14.18 1.68 7.01
N SER A 175 -13.83 1.44 8.27
CA SER A 175 -12.60 1.97 8.88
C SER A 175 -11.35 1.36 8.26
N SER A 176 -11.51 0.21 7.61
CA SER A 176 -10.44 -0.61 7.05
C SER A 176 -10.48 -0.48 5.53
N VAL A 177 -10.26 0.71 4.96
CA VAL A 177 -10.01 0.80 3.51
C VAL A 177 -8.76 -0.02 3.23
N THR A 178 -8.96 -1.17 2.62
CA THR A 178 -7.94 -2.18 2.43
C THR A 178 -6.90 -1.71 1.42
N ASP A 179 -5.72 -2.31 1.45
CA ASP A 179 -4.68 -2.12 0.44
C ASP A 179 -4.87 -3.02 -0.80
N TYR A 180 -6.09 -3.52 -0.99
CA TYR A 180 -6.53 -4.35 -2.09
C TYR A 180 -8.01 -4.10 -2.38
N ALA A 181 -8.44 -4.34 -3.62
CA ALA A 181 -9.81 -4.09 -4.05
C ALA A 181 -10.60 -5.40 -4.26
N PHE A 182 -11.90 -5.36 -3.97
CA PHE A 182 -12.84 -6.44 -4.28
C PHE A 182 -13.69 -6.11 -5.51
N SER A 183 -14.19 -7.15 -6.18
CA SER A 183 -15.26 -7.06 -7.19
C SER A 183 -16.60 -7.43 -6.56
N TYR A 184 -17.67 -6.76 -6.99
CA TYR A 184 -19.03 -6.95 -6.45
C TYR A 184 -20.02 -7.31 -7.57
N PRO A 185 -21.19 -7.90 -7.26
CA PRO A 185 -22.16 -8.31 -8.27
C PRO A 185 -23.01 -7.16 -8.85
N LEU A 186 -22.77 -5.92 -8.42
CA LEU A 186 -23.41 -4.69 -8.87
C LEU A 186 -22.40 -3.53 -8.75
N PRO A 187 -22.65 -2.37 -9.41
CA PRO A 187 -21.83 -1.18 -9.26
C PRO A 187 -21.60 -0.84 -7.78
N ALA A 188 -20.37 -0.93 -7.32
CA ALA A 188 -20.06 -0.78 -5.91
C ALA A 188 -18.71 -0.11 -5.69
N THR A 189 -18.58 0.58 -4.56
CA THR A 189 -17.32 1.18 -4.15
C THR A 189 -17.17 1.18 -2.63
N LEU A 190 -15.95 0.96 -2.15
CA LEU A 190 -15.60 1.05 -0.73
C LEU A 190 -14.90 2.38 -0.46
N ILE A 191 -15.42 3.17 0.46
CA ILE A 191 -14.87 4.47 0.87
C ILE A 191 -14.44 4.43 2.33
N SER A 192 -13.66 5.44 2.76
CA SER A 192 -13.28 5.54 4.17
C SER A 192 -14.48 5.91 5.05
N SER A 193 -14.37 5.64 6.34
CA SER A 193 -15.39 6.06 7.32
C SER A 193 -15.63 7.57 7.33
N GLU A 194 -14.61 8.40 7.13
CA GLU A 194 -14.75 9.86 7.05
C GLU A 194 -15.56 10.28 5.84
N ASP A 195 -15.25 9.71 4.67
CA ASP A 195 -16.02 9.96 3.46
C ASP A 195 -17.45 9.40 3.60
N GLY A 196 -17.62 8.28 4.31
CA GLY A 196 -18.91 7.74 4.69
C GLY A 196 -19.76 8.72 5.50
N GLN A 197 -19.16 9.42 6.46
CA GLN A 197 -19.87 10.46 7.22
C GLN A 197 -20.29 11.63 6.32
N ARG A 198 -19.46 12.03 5.36
CA ARG A 198 -19.80 13.07 4.38
C ARG A 198 -20.96 12.64 3.48
N VAL A 199 -20.97 11.38 3.03
CA VAL A 199 -22.09 10.81 2.27
C VAL A 199 -23.37 10.79 3.10
N LEU A 200 -23.28 10.38 4.37
CA LEU A 200 -24.44 10.35 5.26
C LEU A 200 -25.01 11.75 5.52
N GLU A 201 -24.15 12.73 5.74
CA GLU A 201 -24.56 14.14 5.91
C GLU A 201 -25.21 14.69 4.63
N TYR A 202 -24.64 14.36 3.47
CA TYR A 202 -25.23 14.71 2.17
C TYR A 202 -26.65 14.13 2.00
N ILE A 203 -26.85 12.86 2.36
CA ILE A 203 -28.17 12.20 2.31
C ILE A 203 -29.18 12.91 3.23
N ARG A 204 -28.76 13.34 4.42
CA ARG A 204 -29.66 13.97 5.41
C ARG A 204 -30.04 15.40 5.08
N THR A 205 -29.12 16.15 4.47
CA THR A 205 -29.28 17.58 4.19
C THR A 205 -29.89 17.89 2.83
N THR A 206 -30.00 16.88 1.96
CA THR A 206 -30.51 17.02 0.59
C THR A 206 -31.88 16.37 0.47
N GLU A 207 -32.86 17.07 -0.11
CA GLU A 207 -34.24 16.57 -0.23
C GLU A 207 -34.35 15.33 -1.13
N ASN A 208 -33.59 15.29 -2.22
CA ASN A 208 -33.55 14.17 -3.17
C ASN A 208 -32.09 13.84 -3.49
N PRO A 209 -31.37 13.14 -2.60
CA PRO A 209 -29.97 12.85 -2.79
C PRO A 209 -29.79 11.84 -3.94
N THR A 210 -28.77 12.07 -4.75
CA THR A 210 -28.45 11.23 -5.90
C THR A 210 -26.96 10.97 -5.98
N ALA A 211 -26.57 9.84 -6.55
CA ALA A 211 -25.16 9.50 -6.74
C ALA A 211 -24.92 8.80 -8.07
N THR A 212 -23.66 8.81 -8.48
CA THR A 212 -23.16 8.12 -9.67
C THR A 212 -21.93 7.32 -9.25
N ILE A 213 -21.92 6.02 -9.54
CA ILE A 213 -20.73 5.17 -9.35
C ILE A 213 -20.06 5.06 -10.72
N LEU A 214 -18.83 5.55 -10.81
CA LEU A 214 -18.06 5.56 -12.06
C LEU A 214 -17.40 4.20 -12.30
N PHE A 215 -17.09 3.93 -13.56
CA PHE A 215 -16.25 2.79 -13.95
C PHE A 215 -14.89 2.88 -13.23
N GLY A 216 -14.31 1.74 -12.87
CA GLY A 216 -13.03 1.68 -12.15
C GLY A 216 -11.88 2.19 -13.00
N GLU A 217 -11.15 3.18 -12.50
CA GLU A 217 -9.92 3.69 -13.10
C GLU A 217 -8.69 3.19 -12.35
N THR A 218 -7.61 2.92 -13.07
CA THR A 218 -6.31 2.57 -12.47
C THR A 218 -5.53 3.81 -12.10
N TRP A 219 -4.78 3.75 -11.00
CA TRP A 219 -3.86 4.81 -10.60
C TRP A 219 -2.50 4.20 -10.24
N GLU A 220 -1.44 5.01 -10.35
CA GLU A 220 -0.09 4.59 -9.99
C GLU A 220 0.17 4.80 -8.50
N ASP A 221 0.40 3.72 -7.77
CA ASP A 221 0.84 3.78 -6.39
C ASP A 221 2.36 3.95 -6.30
N TYR A 222 2.79 5.18 -6.04
CA TYR A 222 4.19 5.54 -5.89
C TYR A 222 4.86 4.89 -4.65
N MET A 223 4.08 4.47 -3.64
CA MET A 223 4.62 3.82 -2.44
C MET A 223 4.82 2.30 -2.63
N ALA A 224 4.34 1.74 -3.75
CA ALA A 224 4.56 0.35 -4.08
C ALA A 224 6.05 0.06 -4.40
N PRO A 225 6.57 -1.15 -4.10
CA PRO A 225 5.85 -2.27 -3.50
C PRO A 225 5.88 -2.25 -1.97
N TYR A 226 4.78 -2.66 -1.35
CA TYR A 226 4.69 -3.00 0.07
C TYR A 226 3.97 -4.34 0.26
N VAL A 227 4.08 -4.94 1.45
CA VAL A 227 3.46 -6.23 1.73
C VAL A 227 1.98 -6.03 2.03
N VAL A 228 1.12 -6.66 1.22
CA VAL A 228 -0.33 -6.56 1.38
C VAL A 228 -0.80 -7.10 2.73
N SER A 229 -1.80 -6.47 3.34
CA SER A 229 -2.28 -6.74 4.71
C SER A 229 -2.65 -8.21 4.97
N PHE A 230 -3.27 -8.89 4.01
CA PHE A 230 -3.66 -10.31 4.14
C PHE A 230 -2.51 -11.30 3.92
N SER A 231 -1.29 -10.82 3.60
CA SER A 231 -0.14 -11.69 3.41
C SER A 231 0.27 -12.33 4.74
N SER A 232 0.32 -13.67 4.75
CA SER A 232 0.67 -14.42 5.96
C SER A 232 2.09 -14.07 6.45
N ARG A 233 2.20 -13.64 7.70
CA ARG A 233 3.49 -13.33 8.34
C ARG A 233 4.19 -14.60 8.83
N GLY A 234 5.52 -14.52 8.92
CA GLY A 234 6.33 -15.49 9.66
C GLY A 234 6.35 -15.19 11.17
N PRO A 235 7.12 -15.95 11.96
CA PRO A 235 8.03 -17.02 11.55
C PRO A 235 7.32 -18.33 11.19
N ASN A 236 8.05 -19.33 10.68
CA ASN A 236 7.51 -20.67 10.48
C ASN A 236 7.27 -21.33 11.85
N PRO A 237 6.03 -21.73 12.20
CA PRO A 237 5.74 -22.31 13.51
C PRO A 237 6.35 -23.71 13.70
N ILE A 238 6.72 -24.41 12.62
CA ILE A 238 7.30 -25.77 12.68
C ILE A 238 8.81 -25.71 12.88
N THR A 239 9.48 -24.82 12.14
CA THR A 239 10.94 -24.61 12.22
C THR A 239 11.20 -23.11 12.37
N PRO A 240 11.12 -22.57 13.59
CA PRO A 240 11.27 -21.14 13.88
C PRO A 240 12.60 -20.53 13.40
N ASP A 241 13.61 -21.37 13.16
CA ASP A 241 14.94 -21.00 12.64
C ASP A 241 15.00 -20.86 11.11
N ILE A 242 13.90 -21.11 10.38
CA ILE A 242 13.84 -21.03 8.92
C ILE A 242 12.74 -20.05 8.50
N LEU A 243 13.13 -19.03 7.72
CA LEU A 243 12.20 -18.06 7.17
C LEU A 243 11.21 -18.79 6.25
N LYS A 244 9.92 -18.65 6.57
CA LYS A 244 8.79 -19.42 6.00
C LYS A 244 8.96 -19.67 4.50
N VAL A 245 9.09 -20.95 4.13
CA VAL A 245 9.17 -21.44 2.73
C VAL A 245 7.83 -21.27 2.01
N THR A 246 7.85 -20.92 0.72
CA THR A 246 6.68 -21.05 -0.18
C THR A 246 6.51 -22.44 -0.77
N LYS A 247 7.46 -23.37 -0.56
CA LYS A 247 7.33 -24.84 -0.67
C LYS A 247 8.70 -25.47 -0.39
N SER A 248 8.83 -26.27 0.67
CA SER A 248 9.88 -27.29 0.73
C SER A 248 9.45 -28.43 1.63
N ARG A 249 9.44 -29.64 1.08
CA ARG A 249 9.14 -30.89 1.77
C ARG A 249 10.45 -31.65 1.88
N THR A 250 11.09 -31.60 3.04
CA THR A 250 12.13 -32.57 3.37
C THR A 250 12.00 -32.96 4.83
N ILE A 251 11.90 -34.26 5.08
CA ILE A 251 11.83 -34.87 6.40
C ILE A 251 13.27 -35.20 6.77
N TYR A 252 13.83 -34.49 7.75
CA TYR A 252 15.00 -34.96 8.49
C TYR A 252 14.57 -35.18 9.93
N THR A 253 14.61 -36.45 10.33
CA THR A 253 14.46 -36.94 11.70
C THR A 253 15.78 -36.68 12.43
N GLU A 254 15.87 -35.51 13.07
CA GLU A 254 16.64 -35.17 14.28
C GLU A 254 16.52 -33.64 14.43
N LEU A 255 15.89 -33.14 15.50
CA LEU A 255 15.68 -31.72 15.76
C LEU A 255 17.00 -31.05 16.20
N GLY A 256 17.97 -30.98 15.27
CA GLY A 256 19.07 -30.02 15.36
C GLY A 256 18.58 -28.63 14.98
N ARG A 257 19.10 -27.56 15.62
CA ARG A 257 18.81 -26.17 15.24
C ARG A 257 19.05 -26.02 13.72
N GLY A 258 18.08 -25.47 12.99
CA GLY A 258 18.13 -25.34 11.52
C GLY A 258 19.22 -24.40 10.98
N TRP A 259 20.06 -23.85 11.87
CA TRP A 259 21.07 -22.84 11.61
C TRP A 259 22.13 -23.27 10.60
N ASN A 260 22.44 -24.56 10.54
CA ASN A 260 23.43 -25.13 9.63
C ASN A 260 22.85 -25.51 8.25
N LEU A 261 21.54 -25.32 8.03
CA LEU A 261 20.97 -25.47 6.69
C LEU A 261 21.57 -24.39 5.79
N ASN A 262 22.06 -24.79 4.62
CA ASN A 262 22.60 -23.86 3.63
C ASN A 262 21.47 -23.09 2.91
N TYR A 263 20.83 -22.18 3.65
CA TYR A 263 19.63 -21.46 3.25
C TYR A 263 19.94 -19.99 2.98
N PRO A 264 19.31 -19.33 2.00
CA PRO A 264 19.63 -17.95 1.59
C PRO A 264 19.13 -16.88 2.57
N SER A 265 18.78 -17.25 3.81
CA SER A 265 18.43 -16.34 4.89
C SER A 265 18.95 -16.86 6.23
N PHE A 266 19.01 -15.95 7.20
CA PHE A 266 19.40 -16.24 8.57
C PHE A 266 18.27 -15.84 9.51
N GLN A 267 17.95 -16.70 10.45
CA GLN A 267 16.90 -16.43 11.41
C GLN A 267 17.33 -16.92 12.79
N LEU A 268 17.08 -16.09 13.79
CA LEU A 268 17.45 -16.35 15.17
C LEU A 268 16.29 -15.98 16.09
N GLY A 269 15.68 -17.00 16.70
CA GLY A 269 14.84 -16.80 17.86
C GLY A 269 15.70 -16.73 19.12
N VAL A 270 15.50 -15.69 19.94
CA VAL A 270 16.20 -15.54 21.23
C VAL A 270 15.14 -15.45 22.32
N GLU A 271 15.33 -16.22 23.40
CA GLU A 271 14.40 -16.17 24.54
C GLU A 271 14.46 -14.80 25.23
N ASP A 272 13.31 -14.33 25.70
CA ASP A 272 13.20 -13.02 26.36
C ASP A 272 14.21 -12.90 27.52
N GLY A 273 15.03 -11.84 27.47
CA GLY A 273 16.09 -11.60 28.45
C GLY A 273 17.41 -12.34 28.19
N GLN A 274 17.52 -13.19 27.17
CA GLN A 274 18.80 -13.77 26.76
C GLN A 274 19.56 -12.88 25.79
N SER A 275 20.89 -12.90 25.91
CA SER A 275 21.80 -12.25 24.95
C SER A 275 21.72 -12.93 23.59
N ILE A 276 21.87 -12.13 22.53
CA ILE A 276 22.01 -12.64 21.16
C ILE A 276 23.41 -13.23 21.01
N ASP A 277 23.50 -14.53 20.71
CA ASP A 277 24.74 -15.19 20.30
C ASP A 277 24.43 -16.37 19.36
N ALA A 278 24.77 -16.21 18.07
CA ALA A 278 24.55 -17.24 17.07
C ALA A 278 25.63 -17.26 16.00
N VAL A 279 25.90 -18.46 15.49
CA VAL A 279 26.88 -18.71 14.42
C VAL A 279 26.21 -19.54 13.33
N PHE A 280 26.30 -19.07 12.09
CA PHE A 280 25.72 -19.72 10.92
C PHE A 280 26.79 -19.99 9.87
N ASN A 281 26.81 -21.21 9.33
CA ASN A 281 27.72 -21.59 8.25
C ASN A 281 26.97 -21.63 6.93
N ARG A 282 27.54 -21.05 5.87
CA ARG A 282 26.98 -21.09 4.51
C ARG A 282 28.04 -21.47 3.49
N THR A 283 27.59 -22.11 2.43
CA THR A 283 28.40 -22.44 1.26
C THR A 283 27.70 -21.93 0.01
N VAL A 284 28.36 -21.05 -0.73
CA VAL A 284 27.87 -20.52 -2.01
C VAL A 284 28.59 -21.20 -3.15
N THR A 285 27.89 -21.38 -4.27
CA THR A 285 28.44 -21.92 -5.52
C THR A 285 28.41 -20.82 -6.57
N ASN A 286 29.53 -20.58 -7.26
CA ASN A 286 29.55 -19.62 -8.34
C ASN A 286 28.75 -20.15 -9.54
N VAL A 287 27.78 -19.38 -10.01
CA VAL A 287 27.01 -19.64 -11.23
C VAL A 287 27.18 -18.53 -12.27
N GLY A 288 28.00 -17.52 -11.96
CA GLY A 288 28.34 -16.40 -12.83
C GLY A 288 29.68 -16.63 -13.54
N SER A 289 30.30 -15.55 -14.00
CA SER A 289 31.57 -15.62 -14.73
C SER A 289 32.72 -16.16 -13.84
N PRO A 290 33.72 -16.85 -14.44
CA PRO A 290 34.95 -17.20 -13.75
C PRO A 290 35.76 -15.93 -13.38
N ASN A 291 36.69 -16.05 -12.44
CA ASN A 291 37.52 -14.96 -11.91
C ASN A 291 36.71 -13.78 -11.33
N SER A 292 35.64 -14.10 -10.60
CA SER A 292 34.80 -13.13 -9.91
C SER A 292 35.17 -13.05 -8.43
N THR A 293 35.33 -11.84 -7.90
CA THR A 293 35.53 -11.59 -6.47
C THR A 293 34.38 -10.77 -5.91
N TYR A 294 33.75 -11.30 -4.87
CA TYR A 294 32.66 -10.67 -4.15
C TYR A 294 33.15 -10.08 -2.83
N THR A 295 32.79 -8.84 -2.55
CA THR A 295 33.03 -8.16 -1.28
C THR A 295 31.75 -8.09 -0.46
N LEU A 296 31.88 -8.28 0.85
CA LEU A 296 30.78 -8.22 1.80
C LEU A 296 30.33 -6.79 2.08
N PHE A 297 29.02 -6.59 2.11
CA PHE A 297 28.37 -5.43 2.70
C PHE A 297 27.31 -5.90 3.71
N ALA A 298 27.32 -5.39 4.93
CA ALA A 298 26.35 -5.74 5.97
C ALA A 298 25.66 -4.48 6.52
N TYR A 299 24.36 -4.57 6.75
CA TYR A 299 23.55 -3.50 7.36
C TYR A 299 22.64 -4.06 8.43
N PHE A 300 22.73 -3.50 9.64
CA PHE A 300 21.91 -3.85 10.81
C PHE A 300 21.66 -2.65 11.72
N PRO A 301 20.58 -2.68 12.52
CA PRO A 301 20.38 -1.73 13.62
C PRO A 301 21.51 -1.83 14.65
N SER A 302 21.83 -0.71 15.31
CA SER A 302 22.96 -0.56 16.24
C SER A 302 22.91 -1.47 17.47
N THR A 303 21.78 -2.13 17.74
CA THR A 303 21.59 -3.08 18.85
C THR A 303 22.16 -4.47 18.57
N VAL A 304 22.52 -4.77 17.31
CA VAL A 304 23.00 -6.07 16.86
C VAL A 304 24.29 -5.91 16.07
N THR A 305 25.32 -6.65 16.46
CA THR A 305 26.59 -6.73 15.75
C THR A 305 26.63 -8.00 14.92
N VAL A 306 26.87 -7.85 13.62
CA VAL A 306 27.05 -8.97 12.69
C VAL A 306 28.46 -8.95 12.12
N TYR A 307 29.16 -10.06 12.29
CA TYR A 307 30.50 -10.30 11.79
C TYR A 307 30.47 -11.46 10.78
N VAL A 308 31.19 -11.35 9.67
CA VAL A 308 31.23 -12.38 8.64
C VAL A 308 32.67 -12.64 8.21
N GLU A 309 33.04 -13.91 8.12
CA GLU A 309 34.38 -14.32 7.75
C GLU A 309 34.37 -15.46 6.71
N PRO A 310 35.16 -15.35 5.62
CA PRO A 310 35.95 -14.18 5.21
C PRO A 310 35.05 -13.01 4.75
N SER A 311 35.60 -11.81 4.62
CA SER A 311 34.88 -10.62 4.11
C SER A 311 34.91 -10.51 2.58
N THR A 312 35.64 -11.40 1.91
CA THR A 312 35.75 -11.50 0.45
C THR A 312 35.70 -12.97 0.02
N LEU A 313 35.04 -13.23 -1.11
CA LEU A 313 34.95 -14.57 -1.72
C LEU A 313 35.39 -14.47 -3.17
N SER A 314 36.43 -15.23 -3.53
CA SER A 314 36.96 -15.28 -4.89
C SER A 314 36.67 -16.63 -5.53
N PHE A 315 36.22 -16.62 -6.78
CA PHE A 315 35.91 -17.81 -7.56
C PHE A 315 36.67 -17.75 -8.88
N SER A 316 37.49 -18.77 -9.13
CA SER A 316 38.27 -18.96 -10.35
C SER A 316 37.46 -19.62 -11.48
N ALA A 317 36.46 -20.44 -11.14
CA ALA A 317 35.67 -21.20 -12.11
C ALA A 317 34.16 -21.18 -11.82
N ILE A 318 33.38 -21.50 -12.85
CA ILE A 318 31.94 -21.78 -12.72
C ILE A 318 31.78 -23.09 -11.94
N GLY A 319 30.88 -23.12 -10.97
CA GLY A 319 30.62 -24.28 -10.12
C GLY A 319 31.55 -24.40 -8.90
N GLU A 320 32.55 -23.51 -8.77
CA GLU A 320 33.41 -23.46 -7.59
C GLU A 320 32.60 -23.07 -6.35
N LYS A 321 32.90 -23.70 -5.21
CA LYS A 321 32.22 -23.46 -3.94
C LYS A 321 33.13 -22.77 -2.95
N GLN A 322 32.60 -21.78 -2.26
CA GLN A 322 33.27 -21.09 -1.16
C GLN A 322 32.35 -21.05 0.06
N SER A 323 32.94 -21.13 1.24
CA SER A 323 32.19 -21.11 2.51
C SER A 323 32.51 -19.86 3.32
N PHE A 324 31.52 -19.40 4.07
CA PHE A 324 31.67 -18.28 5.00
C PHE A 324 30.83 -18.52 6.26
N THR A 325 31.24 -17.86 7.33
CA THR A 325 30.62 -17.93 8.65
C THR A 325 30.02 -16.58 8.99
N VAL A 326 28.79 -16.57 9.50
CA VAL A 326 28.09 -15.37 9.99
C VAL A 326 27.89 -15.51 11.48
N THR A 327 28.50 -14.60 12.24
CA THR A 327 28.37 -14.50 13.70
C THR A 327 27.52 -13.31 14.06
N VAL A 328 26.47 -13.53 14.84
CA VAL A 328 25.51 -12.51 15.27
C VAL A 328 25.58 -12.39 16.79
N LYS A 329 25.89 -11.20 17.29
CA LYS A 329 25.99 -10.89 18.71
C LYS A 329 25.22 -9.64 19.08
N GLY A 330 24.73 -9.56 20.30
CA GLY A 330 23.98 -8.40 20.78
C GLY A 330 23.59 -8.50 22.24
N SER A 331 23.18 -7.37 22.81
CA SER A 331 22.65 -7.31 24.18
C SER A 331 21.35 -8.10 24.30
N PRO A 332 20.94 -8.46 25.54
CA PRO A 332 19.65 -9.08 25.78
C PRO A 332 18.51 -8.29 25.15
N ILE A 333 17.65 -8.99 24.40
CA ILE A 333 16.43 -8.40 23.87
C ILE A 333 15.31 -8.57 24.89
N THR A 334 14.57 -7.48 25.15
CA THR A 334 13.38 -7.48 25.99
C THR A 334 12.20 -6.94 25.19
N GLN A 335 11.00 -7.48 25.44
CA GLN A 335 9.78 -7.16 24.67
C GLN A 335 9.85 -7.60 23.19
N GLN A 336 8.70 -7.67 22.49
CA GLN A 336 8.59 -8.18 21.10
C GLN A 336 9.24 -7.26 20.05
N SER A 337 10.57 -7.08 20.09
CA SER A 337 11.31 -6.39 19.05
C SER A 337 11.77 -7.39 17.97
N ILE A 338 11.52 -7.03 16.70
CA ILE A 338 12.09 -7.72 15.54
C ILE A 338 13.23 -6.85 15.03
N ALA A 339 14.47 -7.34 15.11
CA ALA A 339 15.62 -6.71 14.47
C ALA A 339 15.85 -7.36 13.10
N SER A 340 15.82 -6.54 12.05
CA SER A 340 16.02 -7.00 10.68
C SER A 340 17.22 -6.31 10.05
N GLY A 341 18.03 -7.09 9.32
CA GLY A 341 19.18 -6.62 8.58
C GLY A 341 19.44 -7.52 7.38
N ALA A 342 20.57 -7.32 6.71
CA ALA A 342 21.00 -8.20 5.64
C ALA A 342 22.52 -8.16 5.45
N ILE A 343 23.05 -9.26 4.95
CA ILE A 343 24.38 -9.31 4.34
C ILE A 343 24.21 -9.36 2.81
N THR A 344 25.10 -8.71 2.08
CA THR A 344 25.06 -8.63 0.62
C THR A 344 26.47 -8.81 0.07
N TRP A 345 26.64 -9.77 -0.82
CA TRP A 345 27.87 -9.98 -1.57
C TRP A 345 27.79 -9.24 -2.91
N LYS A 346 28.80 -8.41 -3.23
CA LYS A 346 28.84 -7.62 -4.46
C LYS A 346 30.17 -7.79 -5.20
N ASP A 347 30.12 -7.99 -6.51
CA ASP A 347 31.30 -8.03 -7.42
C ASP A 347 31.31 -6.83 -8.40
N GLY A 348 30.38 -5.90 -8.24
CA GLY A 348 30.16 -4.75 -9.13
C GLY A 348 29.07 -4.98 -10.19
N VAL A 349 28.71 -6.22 -10.48
CA VAL A 349 27.67 -6.60 -11.45
C VAL A 349 26.48 -7.26 -10.75
N HIS A 350 26.75 -8.25 -9.92
CA HIS A 350 25.80 -9.02 -9.15
C HIS A 350 25.73 -8.51 -7.71
N SER A 351 24.54 -8.64 -7.13
CA SER A 351 24.28 -8.31 -5.72
C SER A 351 23.48 -9.44 -5.07
N VAL A 352 24.17 -10.32 -4.34
CA VAL A 352 23.57 -11.49 -3.68
C VAL A 352 23.24 -11.13 -2.24
N ARG A 353 21.96 -10.85 -1.95
CA ARG A 353 21.48 -10.38 -0.65
C ARG A 353 20.82 -11.51 0.15
N SER A 354 21.26 -11.72 1.39
CA SER A 354 20.68 -12.65 2.34
C SER A 354 20.14 -11.90 3.57
N PRO A 355 18.82 -11.90 3.82
CA PRO A 355 18.24 -11.23 4.98
C PRO A 355 18.55 -11.99 6.27
N ILE A 356 18.61 -11.24 7.36
CA ILE A 356 18.79 -11.76 8.72
C ILE A 356 17.70 -11.17 9.60
N VAL A 357 16.98 -12.04 10.31
CA VAL A 357 15.88 -11.64 11.19
C VAL A 357 16.11 -12.23 12.58
N ILE A 358 16.14 -11.37 13.58
CA ILE A 358 16.24 -11.74 14.99
C ILE A 358 14.95 -11.33 15.67
N TYR A 359 14.36 -12.23 16.42
CA TYR A 359 13.08 -11.99 17.09
C TYR A 359 13.06 -12.63 18.47
N ASN A 360 12.25 -12.03 19.34
CA ASN A 360 12.08 -12.47 20.72
C ASN A 360 11.08 -13.64 20.82
N ILE A 361 11.41 -14.66 21.62
CA ILE A 361 10.55 -15.79 21.99
C ILE A 361 10.24 -15.68 23.47
N LEU A 362 8.95 -15.68 23.83
CA LEU A 362 8.54 -15.61 25.23
C LEU A 362 8.75 -16.98 25.93
N PRO A 363 9.35 -17.02 27.13
CA PRO A 363 9.49 -18.25 27.88
C PRO A 363 8.11 -18.82 28.24
N GLY A 364 7.87 -20.09 27.88
CA GLY A 364 6.60 -20.78 28.13
C GLY A 364 5.63 -20.83 26.94
N THR A 365 5.93 -20.21 25.80
CA THR A 365 5.22 -20.53 24.55
C THR A 365 5.69 -21.89 24.06
N ILE A 366 5.10 -22.96 24.60
CA ILE A 366 5.12 -24.26 23.93
C ILE A 366 4.40 -24.04 22.60
N TYR A 367 5.12 -24.02 21.48
CA TYR A 367 4.50 -24.31 20.19
C TYR A 367 3.93 -25.72 20.32
N SER A 368 2.65 -25.81 20.69
CA SER A 368 1.96 -27.08 20.92
C SER A 368 2.09 -27.95 19.69
N SER A 369 3.00 -28.91 19.76
CA SER A 369 3.16 -29.99 18.80
C SER A 369 2.17 -31.11 19.13
N TYR A 370 0.88 -30.76 19.19
CA TYR A 370 -0.20 -31.73 19.11
C TYR A 370 -0.97 -31.53 17.81
N SER A 371 -0.27 -31.57 16.68
CA SER A 371 -0.87 -32.18 15.50
C SER A 371 -0.63 -33.68 15.61
N THR A 372 -1.55 -34.39 16.26
CA THR A 372 -1.78 -35.78 15.89
C THR A 372 -1.88 -35.83 14.36
N PRO A 373 -1.25 -36.79 13.68
CA PRO A 373 -1.48 -36.99 12.27
C PRO A 373 -2.93 -37.45 12.12
N GLU A 374 -3.86 -36.52 11.99
CA GLU A 374 -5.18 -36.83 11.49
C GLU A 374 -4.96 -37.43 10.10
N LYS A 375 -5.20 -38.74 10.02
CA LYS A 375 -5.38 -39.42 8.74
C LYS A 375 -6.36 -38.56 7.96
N LYS A 376 -5.92 -37.99 6.84
CA LYS A 376 -6.81 -37.35 5.88
C LYS A 376 -8.01 -38.29 5.69
N PRO A 377 -9.25 -37.87 5.96
CA PRO A 377 -10.39 -38.68 5.59
C PRO A 377 -10.32 -38.86 4.08
N ASN A 378 -10.12 -40.10 3.64
CA ASN A 378 -10.24 -40.46 2.24
C ASN A 378 -11.69 -40.20 1.85
N PHE A 379 -11.94 -39.09 1.15
CA PHE A 379 -13.24 -38.80 0.58
C PHE A 379 -13.51 -39.82 -0.53
N LYS A 380 -14.21 -40.91 -0.20
CA LYS A 380 -14.77 -41.87 -1.16
C LYS A 380 -16.17 -41.42 -1.60
N GLY A 381 -16.27 -40.20 -2.12
CA GLY A 381 -17.47 -39.70 -2.77
C GLY A 381 -17.16 -39.45 -4.24
N SER A 382 -17.97 -40.00 -5.16
CA SER A 382 -17.89 -39.65 -6.58
C SER A 382 -18.23 -38.16 -6.75
N THR A 383 -17.26 -37.36 -7.15
CA THR A 383 -17.47 -35.94 -7.42
C THR A 383 -18.36 -35.78 -8.66
N ILE A 384 -19.50 -35.12 -8.49
CA ILE A 384 -20.54 -34.87 -9.50
C ILE A 384 -20.16 -33.76 -10.49
N TYR A 385 -18.91 -33.27 -10.43
CA TYR A 385 -18.39 -32.24 -11.33
C TYR A 385 -17.55 -32.89 -12.42
N HIS A 386 -18.17 -33.09 -13.58
CA HIS A 386 -17.46 -33.45 -14.81
C HIS A 386 -16.53 -32.30 -15.21
N LYS A 387 -15.22 -32.56 -15.17
CA LYS A 387 -14.19 -31.70 -15.77
C LYS A 387 -14.30 -31.77 -17.29
N ASN A 388 -15.01 -30.83 -17.90
CA ASN A 388 -14.81 -30.49 -19.31
C ASN A 388 -14.05 -29.16 -19.39
N GLY A 389 -12.74 -29.24 -19.22
CA GLY A 389 -11.83 -28.16 -19.58
C GLY A 389 -11.26 -28.45 -20.97
N ILE A 390 -11.77 -27.76 -21.98
CA ILE A 390 -11.13 -27.62 -23.29
C ILE A 390 -10.52 -26.22 -23.31
N LEU A 391 -9.19 -26.14 -23.25
CA LEU A 391 -8.43 -25.00 -23.76
C LEU A 391 -7.57 -25.55 -24.88
N GLY A 392 -8.08 -25.42 -26.10
CA GLY A 392 -7.32 -25.62 -27.31
C GLY A 392 -6.52 -24.36 -27.62
N HIS A 393 -5.24 -24.56 -27.93
CA HIS A 393 -4.45 -23.61 -28.69
C HIS A 393 -5.03 -23.50 -30.12
N ASN A 394 -5.21 -22.27 -30.57
CA ASN A 394 -4.73 -21.79 -31.88
C ASN A 394 -4.46 -20.30 -31.76
#